data_AF-A0A962PE22-F1
#
_entry.id   AF-A0A962PE22-F1
#
_cell.length_a   1.000
_cell.length_b   1.000
_cell.length_c   1.000
_cell.angle_alpha   90.00
_cell.angle_beta   90.00
_cell.angle_gamma   90.00
#
_symmetry.space_group_name_H-M   'P 1'
#
loop_
_entity.id
_entity.type
_entity.pdbx_description
1 polymer ?
#
loop_
_entity_poly.entity_id
_entity_poly.type
_entity_poly.pdbx_seq_one_letter_code
_entity_poly.pdbx_strand_id
1 'polypeptide(L)'
;MDRRDFVRQVGLGLIATAVGGGSMLLTPRQARAQDAPFNVLKTDEVALLEAFAEVLLPGAAAAGVAHFIDYHLAQPPPDCLLMLRYLDIPPPYAPFYSSGLGNLEALSQRLYAQDFTGIDAAQRRALVASIVGGQPEGWQGFPAPLFYFALRSDAVDVVYGTEEGFEKLGVPYMAHIAPPSKW
;
A
#
# COMPACT_ATOMS: atom_id res chain seq x y z
N MET A 1 -0.34 -20.45 23.30
CA MET A 1 -0.34 -19.01 22.97
C MET A 1 -1.74 -18.49 23.23
N ASP A 2 -1.91 -17.54 24.16
CA ASP A 2 -3.25 -17.04 24.53
C ASP A 2 -3.78 -16.10 23.42
N ARG A 3 -5.09 -16.10 23.21
CA ARG A 3 -5.79 -15.21 22.26
C ARG A 3 -5.54 -13.74 22.59
N ARG A 4 -5.25 -13.41 23.86
CA ARG A 4 -4.89 -12.06 24.30
C ARG A 4 -3.47 -11.66 23.95
N ASP A 5 -2.52 -12.59 23.97
CA ASP A 5 -1.15 -12.34 23.51
C ASP A 5 -1.10 -12.18 21.99
N PHE A 6 -1.95 -12.93 21.28
CA PHE A 6 -2.18 -12.79 19.84
C PHE A 6 -2.71 -11.39 19.50
N VAL A 7 -3.76 -10.91 20.16
CA VAL A 7 -4.34 -9.58 19.89
C VAL A 7 -3.40 -8.42 20.29
N ARG A 8 -2.56 -8.59 21.32
CA ARG A 8 -1.56 -7.57 21.70
C ARG A 8 -0.42 -7.42 20.68
N GLN A 9 -0.10 -8.47 19.92
CA GLN A 9 0.93 -8.43 18.87
C GLN A 9 0.36 -8.11 17.48
N VAL A 10 -0.97 -8.12 17.33
CA VAL A 10 -1.65 -7.74 16.08
C VAL A 10 -1.84 -6.23 16.07
N GLY A 11 -0.74 -5.51 15.83
CA GLY A 11 -0.85 -4.20 15.17
C GLY A 11 -1.44 -4.39 13.76
N LEU A 12 -1.74 -3.29 13.06
CA LEU A 12 -2.24 -3.24 11.67
C LEU A 12 -1.41 -4.01 10.62
N GLY A 13 -0.39 -4.76 11.02
CA GLY A 13 0.67 -5.23 10.15
C GLY A 13 0.91 -6.73 10.18
N LEU A 14 -0.03 -7.62 10.52
CA LEU A 14 0.12 -9.06 10.24
C LEU A 14 -0.81 -9.47 9.09
N ILE A 15 -0.23 -10.06 8.05
CA ILE A 15 -0.91 -10.63 6.89
C ILE A 15 -0.68 -12.14 6.84
N ALA A 16 -1.69 -12.89 6.43
CA ALA A 16 -1.53 -14.32 6.21
C ALA A 16 -0.90 -14.55 4.83
N THR A 17 0.18 -15.32 4.80
CA THR A 17 0.95 -15.62 3.59
C THR A 17 1.21 -17.12 3.48
N ALA A 18 1.20 -17.66 2.26
CA ALA A 18 1.55 -19.05 2.03
C ALA A 18 3.07 -19.17 1.85
N VAL A 19 3.75 -19.85 2.78
CA VAL A 19 5.19 -20.13 2.70
C VAL A 19 5.42 -21.62 2.97
N GLY A 20 6.12 -22.31 2.07
CA GLY A 20 6.50 -23.72 2.27
C GLY A 20 5.35 -24.71 2.44
N GLY A 21 4.17 -24.43 1.86
CA GLY A 21 2.99 -25.31 1.95
C GLY A 21 2.11 -25.12 3.20
N GLY A 22 2.40 -24.12 4.04
CA GLY A 22 1.57 -23.71 5.18
C GLY A 22 1.23 -22.21 5.14
N SER A 23 0.18 -21.81 5.85
CA SER A 23 -0.15 -20.40 6.07
C SER A 23 0.62 -19.88 7.29
N MET A 24 1.39 -18.82 7.12
CA MET A 24 2.13 -18.13 8.18
C MET A 24 1.66 -16.68 8.27
N LEU A 25 1.50 -16.20 9.51
CA LEU A 25 1.28 -14.78 9.76
C LEU A 25 2.62 -14.06 9.74
N LEU A 26 2.79 -13.19 8.76
CA LEU A 26 3.99 -12.38 8.56
C LEU A 26 3.60 -10.91 8.55
N THR A 27 4.52 -10.04 8.94
CA THR A 27 4.38 -8.63 8.59
C THR A 27 4.57 -8.42 7.09
N PRO A 28 3.99 -7.37 6.47
CA PRO A 28 4.28 -7.06 5.07
C PRO A 28 5.78 -6.97 4.77
N ARG A 29 6.56 -6.38 5.69
CA ARG A 29 8.04 -6.34 5.62
C ARG A 29 8.65 -7.74 5.60
N GLN A 30 8.20 -8.64 6.46
CA GLN A 30 8.68 -10.03 6.50
C GLN A 30 8.26 -10.82 5.25
N ALA A 31 7.02 -10.62 4.78
CA ALA A 31 6.52 -11.22 3.55
C ALA A 31 7.38 -10.80 2.35
N ARG A 32 7.72 -9.52 2.26
CA ARG A 32 8.70 -9.01 1.29
C ARG A 32 10.06 -9.67 1.45
N ALA A 33 10.63 -9.68 2.66
CA ALA A 33 11.97 -10.20 2.89
C ALA A 33 12.12 -11.70 2.62
N GLN A 34 11.00 -12.42 2.56
CA GLN A 34 10.92 -13.84 2.24
C GLN A 34 10.42 -14.11 0.81
N ASP A 35 10.29 -13.07 -0.02
CA ASP A 35 9.74 -13.15 -1.38
C ASP A 35 8.42 -13.93 -1.43
N ALA A 36 7.54 -13.67 -0.45
CA ALA A 36 6.23 -14.32 -0.37
C ALA A 36 5.42 -14.06 -1.65
N PRO A 37 4.69 -15.07 -2.17
CA PRO A 37 3.97 -14.93 -3.42
C PRO A 37 2.80 -13.95 -3.31
N PHE A 38 2.56 -13.22 -4.40
CA PHE A 38 1.39 -12.36 -4.58
C PHE A 38 0.19 -13.18 -5.07
N ASN A 39 -1.03 -12.77 -4.68
CA ASN A 39 -2.27 -13.47 -4.98
C ASN A 39 -3.09 -12.78 -6.08
N VAL A 40 -3.03 -11.44 -6.13
CA VAL A 40 -3.85 -10.59 -7.01
C VAL A 40 -2.97 -9.77 -7.95
N LEU A 41 -1.92 -9.14 -7.42
CA LEU A 41 -1.03 -8.28 -8.20
C LEU A 41 -0.09 -9.12 -9.08
N LYS A 42 0.14 -8.66 -10.31
CA LYS A 42 1.13 -9.22 -11.22
C LYS A 42 2.53 -8.70 -10.90
N THR A 43 3.56 -9.42 -11.35
CA THR A 43 4.97 -9.06 -11.09
C THR A 43 5.35 -7.66 -11.57
N ASP A 44 4.86 -7.24 -12.74
CA ASP A 44 5.06 -5.91 -13.29
C ASP A 44 4.31 -4.83 -12.49
N GLU A 45 3.07 -5.11 -12.09
CA GLU A 45 2.27 -4.23 -11.21
C GLU A 45 2.94 -4.04 -9.84
N VAL A 46 3.55 -5.10 -9.27
CA VAL A 46 4.29 -5.03 -8.01
C VAL A 46 5.50 -4.11 -8.14
N ALA A 47 6.33 -4.32 -9.16
CA ALA A 47 7.54 -3.50 -9.35
C ALA A 47 7.19 -2.02 -9.55
N LEU A 48 6.15 -1.75 -10.33
CA LEU A 48 5.64 -0.40 -10.56
C LEU A 48 5.07 0.22 -9.28
N LEU A 49 4.24 -0.52 -8.55
CA LEU A 49 3.64 -0.06 -7.30
C LEU A 49 4.72 0.28 -6.27
N GLU A 50 5.72 -0.57 -6.12
CA GLU A 50 6.83 -0.33 -5.18
C GLU A 50 7.65 0.90 -5.58
N ALA A 51 7.99 1.03 -6.86
CA ALA A 51 8.73 2.19 -7.35
C ALA A 51 7.93 3.49 -7.14
N PHE A 52 6.61 3.46 -7.35
CA PHE A 52 5.75 4.61 -7.14
C PHE A 52 5.60 4.93 -5.65
N ALA A 53 5.29 3.93 -4.81
CA ALA A 53 5.15 4.07 -3.37
C ALA A 53 6.42 4.63 -2.72
N GLU A 54 7.60 4.21 -3.17
CA GLU A 54 8.88 4.71 -2.68
C GLU A 54 9.07 6.20 -2.95
N VAL A 55 8.51 6.72 -4.06
CA VAL A 55 8.50 8.16 -4.36
C VAL A 55 7.48 8.88 -3.47
N LEU A 56 6.32 8.28 -3.18
CA LEU A 56 5.29 8.88 -2.34
C LEU A 56 5.70 8.95 -0.86
N LEU A 57 6.38 7.90 -0.40
CA LEU A 57 6.87 7.74 0.96
C LEU A 57 8.13 6.86 0.97
N PRO A 58 9.32 7.45 1.15
CA PRO A 58 10.56 6.70 1.22
C PRO A 58 10.51 5.60 2.31
N GLY A 59 10.95 4.40 1.96
CA GLY A 59 10.88 3.21 2.80
C GLY A 59 9.60 2.38 2.65
N ALA A 60 8.60 2.83 1.88
CA ALA A 60 7.36 2.09 1.66
C ALA A 60 7.59 0.74 0.98
N ALA A 61 8.47 0.69 -0.03
CA ALA A 61 8.80 -0.57 -0.68
C ALA A 61 9.43 -1.54 0.32
N ALA A 62 10.43 -1.08 1.08
CA ALA A 62 11.09 -1.89 2.11
C ALA A 62 10.15 -2.33 3.24
N ALA A 63 9.12 -1.56 3.55
CA ALA A 63 8.10 -1.92 4.54
C ALA A 63 7.09 -2.96 4.03
N GLY A 64 7.12 -3.30 2.73
CA GLY A 64 6.26 -4.34 2.14
C GLY A 64 4.90 -3.84 1.68
N VAL A 65 4.79 -2.59 1.22
CA VAL A 65 3.52 -1.99 0.78
C VAL A 65 2.80 -2.82 -0.30
N ALA A 66 3.53 -3.43 -1.24
CA ALA A 66 2.92 -4.30 -2.25
C ALA A 66 2.24 -5.52 -1.64
N HIS A 67 2.88 -6.18 -0.67
CA HIS A 67 2.33 -7.35 0.03
C HIS A 67 1.11 -6.99 0.88
N PHE A 68 1.13 -5.83 1.52
CA PHE A 68 -0.03 -5.31 2.25
C PHE A 68 -1.23 -5.09 1.30
N ILE A 69 -0.99 -4.41 0.19
CA ILE A 69 -2.05 -4.13 -0.80
C ILE A 69 -2.58 -5.42 -1.40
N ASP A 70 -1.71 -6.29 -1.89
CA ASP A 70 -2.09 -7.59 -2.46
C ASP A 70 -2.93 -8.43 -1.50
N TYR A 71 -2.50 -8.53 -0.24
CA TYR A 71 -3.21 -9.29 0.78
C TYR A 71 -4.64 -8.76 0.97
N HIS A 72 -4.81 -7.44 1.09
CA HIS A 72 -6.13 -6.83 1.30
C HIS A 72 -6.99 -6.80 0.04
N LEU A 73 -6.41 -6.81 -1.15
CA LEU A 73 -7.14 -7.01 -2.40
C LEU A 73 -7.75 -8.42 -2.48
N ALA A 74 -7.14 -9.41 -1.83
CA ALA A 74 -7.67 -10.78 -1.74
C ALA A 74 -8.69 -10.98 -0.60
N GLN A 75 -8.83 -10.03 0.32
CA GLN A 75 -9.75 -10.16 1.45
C GLN A 75 -11.20 -9.79 1.07
N PRO A 76 -12.21 -10.37 1.77
CA PRO A 76 -13.56 -9.85 1.73
C PRO A 76 -13.61 -8.35 2.10
N PRO A 77 -14.51 -7.54 1.51
CA PRO A 77 -14.56 -6.10 1.78
C PRO A 77 -14.62 -5.70 3.28
N PRO A 78 -15.35 -6.44 4.16
CA PRO A 78 -15.35 -6.15 5.60
C PRO A 78 -14.01 -6.34 6.32
N ASP A 79 -13.07 -7.09 5.74
CA ASP A 79 -11.76 -7.43 6.30
C ASP A 79 -10.62 -6.69 5.57
N CYS A 80 -10.95 -5.93 4.52
CA CYS A 80 -10.02 -5.06 3.80
C CYS A 80 -9.65 -3.84 4.66
N LEU A 81 -8.37 -3.50 4.75
CA LEU A 81 -7.88 -2.32 5.48
C LEU A 81 -7.36 -1.21 4.55
N LEU A 82 -7.56 -1.35 3.23
CA LEU A 82 -7.15 -0.33 2.28
C LEU A 82 -7.96 0.95 2.47
N MET A 83 -7.31 2.09 2.25
CA MET A 83 -7.88 3.41 2.37
C MET A 83 -9.20 3.56 1.58
N LEU A 84 -9.32 2.89 0.43
CA LEU A 84 -10.54 2.87 -0.39
C LEU A 84 -11.80 2.49 0.38
N ARG A 85 -11.69 1.55 1.32
CA ARG A 85 -12.84 1.14 2.16
C ARG A 85 -13.32 2.30 3.03
N TYR A 86 -12.39 3.05 3.61
CA TYR A 86 -12.71 4.19 4.49
C TYR A 86 -13.18 5.43 3.73
N LEU A 87 -12.96 5.46 2.42
CA LEU A 87 -13.48 6.48 1.50
C LEU A 87 -14.83 6.10 0.87
N ASP A 88 -15.47 5.02 1.34
CA ASP A 88 -16.73 4.49 0.81
C ASP A 88 -16.69 4.21 -0.71
N ILE A 89 -15.51 3.92 -1.26
CA ILE A 89 -15.38 3.44 -2.64
C ILE A 89 -15.95 2.02 -2.69
N PRO A 90 -16.83 1.70 -3.65
CA PRO A 90 -17.41 0.36 -3.72
C PRO A 90 -16.37 -0.67 -4.17
N PRO A 91 -16.34 -1.87 -3.57
CA PRO A 91 -15.56 -2.99 -4.10
C PRO A 91 -16.14 -3.48 -5.44
N PRO A 92 -15.36 -4.21 -6.27
CA PRO A 92 -14.01 -4.73 -6.01
C PRO A 92 -12.92 -3.64 -6.09
N TYR A 93 -11.90 -3.75 -5.23
CA TYR A 93 -10.81 -2.76 -5.14
C TYR A 93 -9.68 -2.96 -6.15
N ALA A 94 -9.45 -4.19 -6.63
CA ALA A 94 -8.34 -4.48 -7.53
C ALA A 94 -8.35 -3.62 -8.81
N PRO A 95 -9.50 -3.36 -9.48
CA PRO A 95 -9.55 -2.46 -10.63
C PRO A 95 -9.09 -1.02 -10.34
N PHE A 96 -9.22 -0.52 -9.12
CA PHE A 96 -8.71 0.80 -8.74
C PHE A 96 -7.18 0.85 -8.86
N TYR A 97 -6.49 -0.15 -8.31
CA TYR A 97 -5.03 -0.21 -8.33
C TYR A 97 -4.49 -0.52 -9.72
N SER A 98 -5.03 -1.53 -10.40
CA SER A 98 -4.53 -1.90 -11.74
C SER A 98 -4.77 -0.79 -12.77
N SER A 99 -5.91 -0.09 -12.72
CA SER A 99 -6.15 1.07 -13.60
C SER A 99 -5.26 2.27 -13.24
N GLY A 100 -5.07 2.58 -11.96
CA GLY A 100 -4.17 3.65 -11.52
C GLY A 100 -2.71 3.40 -11.94
N LEU A 101 -2.23 2.17 -11.78
CA LEU A 101 -0.90 1.73 -12.23
C LEU A 101 -0.79 1.79 -13.76
N GLY A 102 -1.80 1.32 -14.50
CA GLY A 102 -1.82 1.44 -15.97
C GLY A 102 -1.79 2.89 -16.46
N ASN A 103 -2.51 3.80 -15.80
CA ASN A 103 -2.46 5.23 -16.11
C ASN A 103 -1.09 5.85 -15.78
N LEU A 104 -0.47 5.44 -14.67
CA LEU A 104 0.88 5.87 -14.29
C LEU A 104 1.91 5.48 -15.35
N GLU A 105 1.84 4.23 -15.82
CA GLU A 105 2.74 3.71 -16.84
C GLU A 105 2.55 4.43 -18.17
N ALA A 106 1.30 4.59 -18.60
CA ALA A 106 0.95 5.33 -19.82
C ALA A 106 1.41 6.80 -19.76
N LEU A 107 1.29 7.43 -18.59
CA LEU A 107 1.75 8.80 -18.38
C LEU A 107 3.27 8.90 -18.48
N SER A 108 4.02 7.95 -17.89
CA SER A 108 5.48 7.90 -18.01
C SER A 108 5.91 7.73 -19.46
N GLN A 109 5.30 6.78 -20.17
CA GLN A 109 5.56 6.52 -21.58
C GLN A 109 5.27 7.75 -22.45
N ARG A 110 4.16 8.44 -22.19
CA ARG A 110 3.79 9.65 -22.92
C ARG A 110 4.79 10.79 -22.72
N LEU A 111 5.24 11.02 -21.49
CA LEU A 111 6.08 12.18 -21.16
C LEU A 111 7.57 11.93 -21.44
N TYR A 112 8.03 10.68 -21.32
CA TYR A 112 9.45 10.35 -21.31
C TYR A 112 9.83 9.19 -22.25
N ALA A 113 8.88 8.58 -22.94
CA ALA A 113 9.09 7.40 -23.80
C ALA A 113 9.79 6.23 -23.09
N GLN A 114 9.56 6.11 -21.78
CA GLN A 114 10.16 5.11 -20.90
C GLN A 114 9.15 4.68 -19.84
N ASP A 115 9.33 3.46 -19.36
CA ASP A 115 8.55 2.93 -18.25
C ASP A 115 8.81 3.74 -16.98
N PHE A 116 7.84 3.79 -16.05
CA PHE A 116 7.99 4.57 -14.81
C PHE A 116 9.19 4.09 -13.97
N THR A 117 9.46 2.78 -14.02
CA THR A 117 10.62 2.16 -13.36
C THR A 117 11.94 2.46 -14.08
N GLY A 118 11.91 2.90 -15.34
CA GLY A 118 13.09 3.26 -16.15
C GLY A 118 13.49 4.73 -16.05
N ILE A 119 12.54 5.64 -15.78
CA ILE A 119 12.82 7.08 -15.65
C ILE A 119 13.58 7.44 -14.37
N ASP A 120 14.29 8.57 -14.40
CA ASP A 120 15.11 9.04 -13.28
C ASP A 120 14.29 9.62 -12.11
N ALA A 121 14.94 9.85 -10.97
CA ALA A 121 14.28 10.35 -9.77
C ALA A 121 13.69 11.77 -9.88
N ALA A 122 14.22 12.63 -10.75
CA ALA A 122 13.65 13.95 -11.00
C ALA A 122 12.38 13.83 -11.86
N GLN A 123 12.41 12.98 -12.89
CA GLN A 123 11.26 12.67 -13.74
C GLN A 123 10.13 12.03 -12.95
N ARG A 124 10.41 11.04 -12.07
CA ARG A 124 9.39 10.44 -11.19
C ARG A 124 8.71 11.47 -10.31
N ARG A 125 9.49 12.37 -9.69
CA ARG A 125 8.94 13.44 -8.85
C ARG A 125 8.09 14.44 -9.64
N ALA A 126 8.51 14.81 -10.85
CA ALA A 126 7.74 15.68 -11.72
C ALA A 126 6.41 15.03 -12.14
N LEU A 127 6.43 13.73 -12.44
CA LEU A 127 5.23 12.97 -12.77
C LEU A 127 4.28 12.90 -11.56
N VAL A 128 4.77 12.57 -10.36
CA VAL A 128 3.96 12.60 -9.13
C VAL A 128 3.37 13.99 -8.88
N ALA A 129 4.15 15.06 -9.07
CA ALA A 129 3.64 16.43 -8.93
C ALA A 129 2.50 16.73 -9.90
N SER A 130 2.53 16.19 -11.12
CA SER A 130 1.42 16.33 -12.09
C SER A 130 0.14 15.61 -11.63
N ILE A 131 0.27 14.45 -10.98
CA ILE A 131 -0.86 13.68 -10.40
C ILE A 131 -1.45 14.42 -9.21
N VAL A 132 -0.61 15.02 -8.36
CA VAL A 132 -1.07 15.83 -7.21
C VAL A 132 -1.72 17.13 -7.68
N GLY A 133 -1.21 17.72 -8.75
CA GLY A 133 -1.69 18.99 -9.31
C GLY A 133 -3.05 18.91 -10.00
N GLY A 134 -3.61 17.72 -10.21
CA GLY A 134 -4.93 17.54 -10.83
C GLY A 134 -5.03 16.26 -11.63
N GLN A 135 -5.60 16.35 -12.83
CA GLN A 135 -5.82 15.21 -13.71
C GLN A 135 -4.88 15.29 -14.93
N PRO A 136 -3.78 14.51 -14.97
CA PRO A 136 -2.88 14.48 -16.12
C PRO A 136 -3.60 14.08 -17.42
N GLU A 137 -3.13 14.60 -18.54
CA GLU A 137 -3.76 14.35 -19.83
C GLU A 137 -3.66 12.87 -20.23
N GLY A 138 -4.82 12.26 -20.54
CA GLY A 138 -4.91 10.84 -20.88
C GLY A 138 -5.17 9.92 -19.68
N TRP A 139 -5.22 10.45 -18.45
CA TRP A 139 -5.60 9.68 -17.27
C TRP A 139 -7.11 9.36 -17.29
N GLN A 140 -7.46 8.08 -17.18
CA GLN A 140 -8.83 7.58 -17.26
C GLN A 140 -9.28 6.88 -15.97
N GLY A 141 -10.60 6.76 -15.78
CA GLY A 141 -11.19 6.07 -14.63
C GLY A 141 -11.20 6.94 -13.37
N PHE A 142 -10.69 6.43 -12.26
CA PHE A 142 -10.66 7.16 -11.00
C PHE A 142 -9.75 8.41 -11.08
N PRO A 143 -10.09 9.50 -10.37
CA PRO A 143 -9.27 10.70 -10.36
C PRO A 143 -7.82 10.42 -9.94
N ALA A 144 -6.85 11.00 -10.64
CA ALA A 144 -5.43 10.82 -10.34
C ALA A 144 -5.06 11.25 -8.89
N PRO A 145 -5.59 12.36 -8.35
CA PRO A 145 -5.33 12.74 -6.97
C PRO A 145 -5.89 11.74 -5.95
N LEU A 146 -6.99 11.04 -6.28
CA LEU A 146 -7.56 10.00 -5.43
C LEU A 146 -6.64 8.77 -5.41
N PHE A 147 -6.09 8.37 -6.57
CA PHE A 147 -5.10 7.30 -6.65
C PHE A 147 -3.85 7.61 -5.82
N TYR A 148 -3.30 8.82 -5.96
CA TYR A 148 -2.19 9.30 -5.12
C TYR A 148 -2.54 9.24 -3.63
N PHE A 149 -3.71 9.76 -3.26
CA PHE A 149 -4.12 9.84 -1.86
C PHE A 149 -4.27 8.45 -1.22
N ALA A 150 -4.97 7.54 -1.89
CA ALA A 150 -5.20 6.19 -1.39
C ALA A 150 -3.86 5.46 -1.20
N LEU A 151 -3.05 5.38 -2.25
CA LEU A 151 -1.78 4.63 -2.22
C LEU A 151 -0.79 5.22 -1.21
N ARG A 152 -0.70 6.55 -1.13
CA ARG A 152 0.14 7.19 -0.10
C ARG A 152 -0.35 6.89 1.31
N SER A 153 -1.66 6.86 1.53
CA SER A 153 -2.23 6.58 2.85
C SER A 153 -1.96 5.14 3.26
N ASP A 154 -2.17 4.18 2.36
CA ASP A 154 -1.83 2.78 2.60
C ASP A 154 -0.33 2.62 2.89
N ALA A 155 0.54 3.33 2.15
CA ALA A 155 1.98 3.34 2.43
C ALA A 155 2.30 3.89 3.83
N VAL A 156 1.61 4.96 4.27
CA VAL A 156 1.75 5.50 5.63
C VAL A 156 1.33 4.48 6.68
N ASP A 157 0.23 3.76 6.46
CA ASP A 157 -0.24 2.72 7.40
C ASP A 157 0.78 1.58 7.52
N VAL A 158 1.39 1.14 6.42
CA VAL A 158 2.42 0.09 6.46
C VAL A 158 3.72 0.56 7.12
N VAL A 159 4.17 1.79 6.82
CA VAL A 159 5.45 2.30 7.33
C VAL A 159 5.34 2.76 8.78
N TYR A 160 4.27 3.47 9.13
CA TYR A 160 4.11 4.14 10.40
C TYR A 160 3.02 3.57 11.29
N GLY A 161 2.14 2.68 10.81
CA GLY A 161 1.10 2.01 11.62
C GLY A 161 1.63 0.90 12.54
N THR A 162 2.95 0.77 12.67
CA THR A 162 3.64 -0.23 13.48
C THR A 162 4.33 0.41 14.69
N GLU A 163 4.64 -0.38 15.73
CA GLU A 163 5.41 0.11 16.89
C GLU A 163 6.75 0.74 16.47
N GLU A 164 7.50 0.06 15.58
CA GLU A 164 8.74 0.56 14.99
C GLU A 164 8.53 1.88 14.22
N GLY A 165 7.40 1.99 13.51
CA GLY A 165 7.00 3.19 12.79
C GLY A 165 6.75 4.38 13.71
N PHE A 166 6.02 4.17 14.80
CA PHE A 166 5.77 5.20 15.83
C PHE A 166 7.07 5.63 16.52
N GLU A 167 7.97 4.69 16.81
CA GLU A 167 9.29 4.98 17.36
C GLU A 167 10.09 5.92 16.45
N LYS A 168 10.10 5.69 15.14
CA LYS A 168 10.76 6.57 14.15
C LYS A 168 10.19 7.98 14.12
N LEU A 169 8.90 8.13 14.41
CA LEU A 169 8.23 9.43 14.50
C LEU A 169 8.50 10.14 15.83
N GLY A 170 9.11 9.46 16.81
CA GLY A 170 9.27 9.98 18.17
C GLY A 170 7.92 10.14 18.89
N VAL A 171 6.90 9.39 18.48
CA VAL A 171 5.55 9.43 19.06
C VAL A 171 5.31 8.14 19.84
N PRO A 172 4.79 8.19 21.08
CA PRO A 172 4.45 6.98 21.82
C PRO A 172 3.43 6.12 21.05
N TYR A 173 3.74 4.84 20.87
CA TYR A 173 2.77 3.88 20.36
C TYR A 173 1.68 3.65 21.41
N MET A 174 0.44 4.04 21.10
CA MET A 174 -0.71 3.85 21.98
C MET A 174 -1.55 2.67 21.49
N ALA A 175 -1.20 1.46 21.92
CA ALA A 175 -1.86 0.21 21.49
C ALA A 175 -3.38 0.20 21.69
N HIS A 176 -3.93 0.97 22.63
CA HIS A 176 -5.37 1.19 22.80
C HIS A 176 -5.65 2.52 23.53
N ILE A 177 -6.59 3.33 23.02
CA ILE A 177 -7.45 4.14 23.89
C ILE A 177 -8.75 3.37 24.02
N ALA A 178 -8.88 2.52 25.04
CA ALA A 178 -10.20 2.09 25.46
C ALA A 178 -10.96 3.35 25.91
N PRO A 179 -12.18 3.63 25.42
CA PRO A 179 -12.94 4.74 25.93
C PRO A 179 -13.11 4.56 27.44
N PRO A 180 -12.85 5.61 28.26
CA PRO A 180 -12.87 5.50 29.72
C PRO A 180 -14.22 5.05 30.28
N SER A 181 -15.29 5.11 29.48
CA SER A 181 -16.59 4.54 29.78
C SER A 181 -17.28 4.01 28.53
N LYS A 182 -18.12 2.97 28.69
CA LYS A 182 -19.14 2.63 27.70
C LYS A 182 -20.11 3.80 27.62
N TRP A 183 -20.45 4.23 26.42
CA TRP A 183 -21.57 5.15 26.16
C TRP A 183 -22.89 4.43 26.45
#